data_AF-A0AAV4MJW2-F1
#
_entry.id   AF-A0AAV4MJW2-F1
#
_cell.length_a   1.000
_cell.length_b   1.000
_cell.length_c   1.000
_cell.angle_alpha   90.00
_cell.angle_beta   90.00
_cell.angle_gamma   90.00
#
_symmetry.space_group_name_H-M   'P 1'
#
loop_
_entity.id
_entity.type
_entity.pdbx_description
1 polymer ?
#
loop_
_entity_poly.entity_id
_entity_poly.type
_entity_poly.pdbx_seq_one_letter_code
_entity_poly.pdbx_strand_id
1 'polypeptide(L)'
;MAVRLGKLAIHIEKFYKSTRDIEWGISDDKIYILQSRPVTSAAAETDYEMKHEFDSPVRSENEYFSTANVGEVLPGATSPLAIDLLTKYFSNLMRRQALEKGYMDNLFKSKYFPKGSHPFYNHLMMTIVEMITRYGVDTPMAKGMMISIFGRILDDPEFLRIAREKMTGGDFKMSFKQILRQKWDLYMYDIGLQNIKRKVENYKLNFLKFKTAKETYSAILNSCSDFDYAGMKHSECSENSSNWNMTLFSILWEAKGSFDNEVYSDFARLLSFMSNVESANVPQALEVTAFF
;
A
#
# COMPACT_ATOMS: atom_id res chain seq x y z
N MET A 1 -40.56 28.24 -31.73
CA MET A 1 -39.12 28.60 -31.72
C MET A 1 -38.35 27.86 -30.62
N ALA A 2 -38.68 28.00 -29.33
CA ALA A 2 -37.95 27.38 -28.21
C ALA A 2 -37.69 25.86 -28.38
N VAL A 3 -38.67 25.09 -28.86
CA VAL A 3 -38.51 23.64 -29.11
C VAL A 3 -37.47 23.34 -30.21
N ARG A 4 -37.39 24.16 -31.27
CA ARG A 4 -36.38 24.00 -32.34
C ARG A 4 -34.98 24.25 -31.79
N LEU A 5 -34.83 25.31 -31.00
CA LEU A 5 -33.57 25.66 -30.34
C LEU A 5 -33.13 24.57 -29.35
N GLY A 6 -34.03 24.07 -28.50
CA GLY A 6 -33.72 22.99 -27.55
C GLY A 6 -33.27 21.70 -28.22
N LYS A 7 -33.91 21.30 -29.33
CA LYS A 7 -33.47 20.13 -30.12
C LYS A 7 -32.07 20.33 -30.71
N LEU A 8 -31.78 21.53 -31.20
CA LEU A 8 -30.46 21.88 -31.72
C LEU A 8 -29.39 21.88 -30.62
N ALA A 9 -29.70 22.41 -29.44
CA ALA A 9 -28.82 22.39 -28.28
C ALA A 9 -28.48 20.96 -27.84
N ILE A 10 -29.48 20.07 -27.74
CA ILE A 10 -29.28 18.64 -27.43
C ILE A 10 -28.44 17.95 -28.52
N HIS A 11 -28.64 18.32 -29.79
CA HIS A 11 -27.85 17.76 -30.88
C HIS A 11 -26.37 18.15 -30.76
N ILE A 12 -26.09 19.42 -30.45
CA ILE A 12 -24.75 19.95 -30.24
C ILE A 12 -24.09 19.28 -29.01
N GLU A 13 -24.81 19.17 -27.89
CA GLU A 13 -24.33 18.47 -26.69
C GLU A 13 -23.97 17.01 -26.97
N LYS A 14 -24.84 16.27 -27.68
CA LYS A 14 -24.59 14.87 -28.05
C LYS A 14 -23.42 14.70 -29.01
N PHE A 15 -23.18 15.66 -29.89
CA PHE A 15 -22.03 15.68 -30.80
C PHE A 15 -20.72 15.86 -30.02
N TYR A 16 -20.67 16.83 -29.11
CA TYR A 16 -19.48 17.12 -28.30
C TYR A 16 -19.31 16.25 -27.05
N LYS A 17 -20.29 15.40 -26.71
CA LYS A 17 -20.29 14.52 -25.52
C LYS A 17 -20.02 15.26 -24.21
N SER A 18 -20.42 16.53 -24.13
CA SER A 18 -20.18 17.41 -22.99
C SER A 18 -21.21 18.53 -22.96
N THR A 19 -21.50 19.04 -21.76
CA THR A 19 -22.34 20.23 -21.56
C THR A 19 -21.74 21.45 -22.25
N ARG A 20 -22.57 22.21 -22.97
CA ARG A 20 -22.14 23.35 -23.80
C ARG A 20 -22.79 24.64 -23.37
N ASP A 21 -21.99 25.70 -23.32
CA ASP A 21 -22.44 27.07 -23.36
C ASP A 21 -22.50 27.49 -24.83
N ILE A 22 -23.68 27.89 -25.31
CA ILE A 22 -23.99 28.08 -26.74
C ILE A 22 -24.49 29.50 -26.96
N GLU A 23 -23.78 30.26 -27.78
CA GLU A 23 -24.22 31.55 -28.30
C GLU A 23 -24.91 31.34 -29.65
N TRP A 24 -26.11 31.90 -29.80
CA TRP A 24 -26.93 31.73 -30.98
C TRP A 24 -27.65 33.03 -31.34
N GLY A 25 -27.99 33.17 -32.62
CA GLY A 25 -28.78 34.27 -33.16
C GLY A 25 -29.91 33.77 -34.06
N ILE A 26 -30.89 34.63 -34.32
CA ILE A 26 -31.94 34.37 -35.30
C ILE A 26 -31.91 35.45 -36.37
N SER A 27 -31.94 35.03 -37.63
CA SER A 27 -32.23 35.88 -38.79
C SER A 27 -33.15 35.11 -39.74
N ASP A 28 -34.19 35.76 -40.25
CA ASP A 28 -35.11 35.19 -41.24
C ASP A 28 -35.69 33.80 -40.87
N ASP A 29 -36.14 33.65 -39.61
CA ASP A 29 -36.65 32.39 -39.01
C ASP A 29 -35.66 31.21 -39.02
N LYS A 30 -34.36 31.49 -39.26
CA LYS A 30 -33.26 30.53 -39.17
C LYS A 30 -32.45 30.79 -37.90
N ILE A 31 -32.06 29.70 -37.25
CA ILE A 31 -31.19 29.74 -36.07
C ILE A 31 -29.74 29.58 -36.55
N TYR A 32 -28.87 30.47 -36.09
CA TYR A 32 -27.43 30.44 -36.35
C TYR A 32 -26.71 30.18 -35.03
N ILE A 33 -25.77 29.23 -35.04
CA ILE A 33 -24.86 29.02 -33.90
C ILE A 33 -23.63 29.88 -34.13
N LEU A 34 -23.38 30.80 -33.20
CA LEU A 34 -22.28 31.76 -33.28
C LEU A 34 -21.06 31.22 -32.55
N GLN A 35 -21.29 30.58 -31.40
CA GLN A 35 -20.25 29.96 -30.58
C GLN A 35 -20.79 28.77 -29.80
N SER A 36 -19.94 27.79 -29.55
CA SER A 36 -20.21 26.69 -28.62
C SER A 36 -18.92 26.40 -27.87
N ARG A 37 -18.93 26.50 -26.54
CA ARG A 37 -17.77 26.21 -25.67
C ARG A 37 -18.16 25.22 -24.56
N PRO A 38 -17.24 24.37 -24.08
CA PRO A 38 -17.55 23.45 -22.99
C PRO A 38 -17.80 24.24 -21.70
N VAL A 39 -18.83 23.84 -20.95
CA VAL A 39 -19.03 24.35 -19.59
C VAL A 39 -18.00 23.70 -18.69
N THR A 40 -17.00 24.44 -18.25
CA THR A 40 -15.87 23.91 -17.47
C THR A 40 -16.23 23.63 -16.01
N SER A 41 -17.27 24.27 -15.47
CA SER A 41 -17.73 24.05 -14.10
C SER A 41 -18.57 22.78 -13.92
N ALA A 42 -19.26 22.33 -14.98
CA ALA A 42 -20.13 21.15 -14.94
C ALA A 42 -19.35 19.83 -15.05
N ALA A 43 -18.09 19.89 -15.50
CA ALA A 43 -17.16 18.76 -15.58
C ALA A 43 -16.07 18.83 -14.50
N ALA A 44 -16.24 19.69 -13.49
CA ALA A 44 -15.32 19.70 -12.36
C ALA A 44 -15.59 18.46 -11.53
N GLU A 45 -14.56 17.63 -11.37
CA GLU A 45 -14.57 16.52 -10.43
C GLU A 45 -14.93 17.05 -9.04
N THR A 46 -15.87 16.38 -8.39
CA THR A 46 -16.25 16.66 -7.00
C THR A 46 -15.14 16.20 -6.06
N ASP A 47 -15.12 16.73 -4.83
CA ASP A 47 -14.27 16.21 -3.75
C ASP A 47 -14.44 14.70 -3.55
N TYR A 48 -15.63 14.17 -3.85
CA TYR A 48 -15.88 12.74 -3.81
C TYR A 48 -15.10 12.02 -4.91
N GLU A 49 -15.25 12.40 -6.17
CA GLU A 49 -14.53 11.76 -7.29
C GLU A 49 -13.01 11.89 -7.11
N MET A 50 -12.50 13.06 -6.75
CA MET A 50 -11.07 13.30 -6.52
C MET A 50 -10.47 12.45 -5.38
N LYS A 51 -11.25 12.13 -4.34
CA LYS A 51 -10.77 11.30 -3.23
C LYS A 51 -10.78 9.82 -3.57
N HIS A 52 -11.72 9.37 -4.39
CA HIS A 52 -11.94 7.95 -4.67
C HIS A 52 -11.41 7.50 -6.04
N GLU A 53 -10.83 8.39 -6.85
CA GLU A 53 -10.28 8.08 -8.18
C GLU A 53 -9.33 6.87 -8.18
N PHE A 54 -8.51 6.75 -7.12
CA PHE A 54 -7.50 5.70 -6.98
C PHE A 54 -7.88 4.62 -5.97
N ASP A 55 -9.14 4.54 -5.53
CA ASP A 55 -9.55 3.55 -4.55
C ASP A 55 -9.42 2.12 -5.11
N SER A 56 -8.86 1.23 -4.30
CA SER A 56 -8.65 -0.15 -4.71
C SER A 56 -9.96 -0.93 -4.75
N PRO A 57 -10.13 -1.84 -5.74
CA PRO A 57 -11.22 -2.79 -5.68
C PRO A 57 -11.05 -3.71 -4.47
N VAL A 58 -12.14 -3.89 -3.71
CA VAL A 58 -12.19 -4.79 -2.56
C VAL A 58 -12.80 -6.13 -2.95
N ARG A 59 -12.33 -7.22 -2.32
CA ARG A 59 -12.86 -8.57 -2.56
C ARG A 59 -14.24 -8.77 -1.95
N SER A 60 -14.53 -8.09 -0.85
CA SER A 60 -15.79 -8.13 -0.11
C SER A 60 -16.05 -6.79 0.57
N GLU A 61 -17.29 -6.54 0.96
CA GLU A 61 -17.67 -5.34 1.74
C GLU A 61 -17.03 -5.32 3.14
N ASN A 62 -16.69 -6.50 3.66
CA ASN A 62 -16.14 -6.71 4.99
C ASN A 62 -14.60 -6.80 4.94
N GLU A 63 -13.94 -5.69 4.63
CA GLU A 63 -12.48 -5.58 4.61
C GLU A 63 -11.99 -4.55 5.63
N TYR A 64 -10.89 -4.85 6.31
CA TYR A 64 -10.26 -3.93 7.26
C TYR A 64 -8.92 -3.47 6.72
N PHE A 65 -8.78 -2.16 6.64
CA PHE A 65 -7.57 -1.47 6.22
C PHE A 65 -7.05 -0.60 7.35
N SER A 66 -5.73 -0.42 7.39
CA SER A 66 -5.09 0.48 8.34
C SER A 66 -3.94 1.22 7.70
N THR A 67 -3.74 2.46 8.14
CA THR A 67 -2.52 3.23 7.88
C THR A 67 -1.43 2.95 8.92
N ALA A 68 -1.62 2.04 9.87
CA ALA A 68 -0.59 1.72 10.86
C ALA A 68 0.73 1.37 10.17
N ASN A 69 1.86 1.86 10.71
CA ASN A 69 3.19 1.81 10.10
C ASN A 69 3.32 2.65 8.81
N VAL A 70 2.49 2.42 7.78
CA VAL A 70 2.58 3.14 6.49
C VAL A 70 2.34 4.64 6.65
N GLY A 71 1.42 5.04 7.51
CA GLY A 71 1.09 6.44 7.79
C GLY A 71 2.16 7.18 8.60
N GLU A 72 3.11 6.48 9.23
CA GLU A 72 4.29 7.13 9.81
C GLU A 72 5.29 7.51 8.72
N VAL A 73 5.37 6.69 7.67
CA VAL A 73 6.29 6.85 6.52
C VAL A 73 5.68 7.76 5.44
N LEU A 74 4.38 7.63 5.20
CA LEU A 74 3.58 8.32 4.18
C LEU A 74 2.32 8.92 4.84
N PRO A 75 2.45 9.96 5.68
CA PRO A 75 1.35 10.50 6.49
C PRO A 75 0.26 11.24 5.72
N GLY A 76 0.54 11.65 4.48
CA GLY A 76 -0.35 12.48 3.67
C GLY A 76 -0.89 11.79 2.42
N ALA A 77 -1.65 12.56 1.65
CA ALA A 77 -2.09 12.14 0.33
C ALA A 77 -0.88 11.81 -0.55
N THR A 78 -0.89 10.60 -1.09
CA THR A 78 0.11 10.09 -2.01
C THR A 78 -0.25 10.52 -3.42
N SER A 79 0.73 11.02 -4.18
CA SER A 79 0.49 11.46 -5.56
C SER A 79 0.04 10.29 -6.45
N PRO A 80 -0.71 10.53 -7.53
CA PRO A 80 -1.12 9.47 -8.46
C PRO A 80 0.04 8.60 -8.96
N LEU A 81 1.18 9.23 -9.30
CA LEU A 81 2.37 8.52 -9.73
C LEU A 81 2.97 7.64 -8.62
N ALA A 82 2.99 8.14 -7.38
CA ALA A 82 3.49 7.36 -6.25
C ALA A 82 2.54 6.21 -5.89
N ILE A 83 1.21 6.40 -5.96
CA ILE A 83 0.24 5.32 -5.77
C ILE A 83 0.47 4.22 -6.81
N ASP A 84 0.56 4.58 -8.09
CA ASP A 84 0.77 3.63 -9.18
C ASP A 84 2.09 2.85 -9.02
N LEU A 85 3.18 3.55 -8.68
CA LEU A 85 4.49 2.95 -8.49
C LEU A 85 4.53 2.04 -7.25
N LEU A 86 4.12 2.54 -6.08
CA LEU A 86 4.26 1.84 -4.81
C LEU A 86 3.37 0.59 -4.77
N THR A 87 2.12 0.68 -5.24
CA THR A 87 1.21 -0.47 -5.26
C THR A 87 1.74 -1.60 -6.13
N LYS A 88 2.21 -1.28 -7.34
CA LYS A 88 2.81 -2.27 -8.26
C LYS A 88 4.12 -2.82 -7.72
N TYR A 89 4.97 -1.97 -7.13
CA TYR A 89 6.24 -2.35 -6.56
C TYR A 89 6.06 -3.35 -5.42
N PHE A 90 5.28 -3.00 -4.39
CA PHE A 90 5.04 -3.87 -3.25
C PHE A 90 4.30 -5.15 -3.64
N SER A 91 3.33 -5.09 -4.55
CA SER A 91 2.64 -6.28 -5.06
C SER A 91 3.60 -7.26 -5.74
N ASN A 92 4.48 -6.76 -6.62
CA ASN A 92 5.47 -7.58 -7.29
C ASN A 92 6.51 -8.15 -6.31
N LEU A 93 6.98 -7.32 -5.37
CA LEU A 93 7.96 -7.71 -4.36
C LEU A 93 7.41 -8.81 -3.45
N MET A 94 6.20 -8.62 -2.88
CA MET A 94 5.55 -9.62 -2.03
C MET A 94 5.31 -10.93 -2.78
N ARG A 95 4.89 -10.86 -4.05
CA ARG A 95 4.68 -12.04 -4.89
C ARG A 95 5.98 -12.81 -5.12
N ARG A 96 7.08 -12.12 -5.42
CA ARG A 96 8.40 -12.75 -5.61
C ARG A 96 8.90 -13.40 -4.32
N GLN A 97 8.83 -12.68 -3.19
CA GLN A 97 9.23 -13.21 -1.89
C GLN A 97 8.40 -14.45 -1.50
N ALA A 98 7.09 -14.41 -1.73
CA ALA A 98 6.22 -15.56 -1.49
C ALA A 98 6.63 -16.78 -2.33
N LEU A 99 6.95 -16.59 -3.62
CA LEU A 99 7.46 -17.66 -4.49
C LEU A 99 8.80 -18.22 -4.01
N GLU A 100 9.76 -17.36 -3.69
CA GLU A 100 11.11 -17.76 -3.25
C GLU A 100 11.07 -18.54 -1.93
N LYS A 101 10.24 -18.08 -0.97
CA LYS A 101 10.03 -18.75 0.31
C LYS A 101 9.07 -19.96 0.19
N GLY A 102 8.48 -20.19 -0.99
CA GLY A 102 7.50 -21.24 -1.24
C GLY A 102 6.17 -21.04 -0.51
N TYR A 103 5.89 -19.84 -0.02
CA TYR A 103 4.64 -19.49 0.64
C TYR A 103 3.53 -19.33 -0.40
N MET A 104 2.76 -20.39 -0.64
CA MET A 104 1.54 -20.35 -1.45
C MET A 104 0.33 -19.96 -0.60
N ASP A 105 0.43 -18.81 0.08
CA ASP A 105 -0.61 -18.32 0.96
C ASP A 105 -1.76 -17.61 0.21
N ASN A 106 -2.71 -17.06 0.96
CA ASN A 106 -3.81 -16.30 0.39
C ASN A 106 -3.34 -15.05 -0.37
N LEU A 107 -2.20 -14.45 -0.02
CA LEU A 107 -1.64 -13.28 -0.71
C LEU A 107 -1.15 -13.64 -2.11
N PHE A 108 -0.69 -14.88 -2.32
CA PHE A 108 -0.26 -15.38 -3.62
C PHE A 108 -1.41 -15.85 -4.55
N LYS A 109 -2.52 -16.36 -4.00
CA LYS A 109 -3.57 -17.05 -4.80
C LYS A 109 -4.53 -16.12 -5.56
N SER A 110 -4.61 -14.83 -5.22
CA SER A 110 -5.57 -13.91 -5.84
C SER A 110 -5.04 -13.32 -7.14
N LYS A 111 -5.80 -13.48 -8.23
CA LYS A 111 -5.45 -12.95 -9.56
C LYS A 111 -6.11 -11.61 -9.88
N TYR A 112 -7.21 -11.28 -9.19
CA TYR A 112 -8.12 -10.20 -9.59
C TYR A 112 -8.14 -9.01 -8.63
N PHE A 113 -7.59 -9.18 -7.43
CA PHE A 113 -7.55 -8.14 -6.41
C PHE A 113 -6.11 -7.92 -5.97
N PRO A 114 -5.64 -6.66 -5.88
CA PRO A 114 -4.37 -6.33 -5.25
C PRO A 114 -4.40 -6.79 -3.79
N LYS A 115 -3.21 -7.01 -3.21
CA LYS A 115 -3.07 -7.57 -1.87
C LYS A 115 -1.90 -6.93 -1.13
N GLY A 116 -2.00 -6.91 0.20
CA GLY A 116 -1.02 -6.26 1.06
C GLY A 116 -1.28 -4.76 1.16
N SER A 117 -1.03 -4.00 0.10
CA SER A 117 -1.14 -2.53 0.08
C SER A 117 -2.21 -2.03 -0.89
N HIS A 118 -3.05 -1.11 -0.43
CA HIS A 118 -4.22 -0.60 -1.14
C HIS A 118 -4.33 0.92 -0.99
N PRO A 119 -4.44 1.69 -2.08
CA PRO A 119 -4.87 3.08 -2.02
C PRO A 119 -6.35 3.18 -1.66
N PHE A 120 -6.66 4.04 -0.70
CA PHE A 120 -8.00 4.57 -0.43
C PHE A 120 -7.90 6.03 -0.02
N TYR A 121 -8.78 6.90 -0.52
CA TYR A 121 -8.75 8.34 -0.19
C TYR A 121 -7.39 8.99 -0.45
N ASN A 122 -6.70 8.58 -1.52
CA ASN A 122 -5.31 8.95 -1.83
C ASN A 122 -4.27 8.58 -0.75
N HIS A 123 -4.56 7.66 0.17
CA HIS A 123 -3.62 7.16 1.18
C HIS A 123 -3.28 5.69 0.90
N LEU A 124 -2.01 5.33 1.08
CA LEU A 124 -1.61 3.93 1.06
C LEU A 124 -1.98 3.26 2.38
N MET A 125 -2.76 2.20 2.33
CA MET A 125 -3.22 1.43 3.48
C MET A 125 -2.81 -0.03 3.35
N MET A 126 -2.77 -0.77 4.46
CA MET A 126 -2.51 -2.22 4.47
C MET A 126 -3.73 -3.04 4.88
N THR A 127 -3.86 -4.26 4.34
CA THR A 127 -4.90 -5.21 4.74
C THR A 127 -4.59 -5.83 6.11
N ILE A 128 -5.44 -5.56 7.09
CA ILE A 128 -5.24 -6.05 8.47
C ILE A 128 -5.45 -7.56 8.52
N VAL A 129 -6.58 -8.04 7.97
CA VAL A 129 -7.00 -9.43 8.13
C VAL A 129 -6.05 -10.39 7.42
N GLU A 130 -5.60 -10.08 6.21
CA GLU A 130 -4.70 -10.96 5.45
C GLU A 130 -3.33 -11.10 6.13
N MET A 131 -2.86 -10.03 6.75
CA MET A 131 -1.57 -10.01 7.43
C MET A 131 -1.58 -10.82 8.72
N ILE A 132 -2.64 -10.72 9.52
CA ILE A 132 -2.74 -11.41 10.82
C ILE A 132 -3.05 -12.89 10.64
N THR A 133 -3.95 -13.24 9.71
CA THR A 133 -4.40 -14.63 9.51
C THR A 133 -3.29 -15.58 9.06
N ARG A 134 -2.15 -15.07 8.56
CA ARG A 134 -0.91 -15.84 8.34
C ARG A 134 -0.42 -16.58 9.58
N TYR A 135 -0.69 -16.03 10.76
CA TYR A 135 -0.25 -16.55 12.06
C TYR A 135 -1.39 -17.20 12.86
N GLY A 136 -2.55 -17.40 12.21
CA GLY A 136 -3.77 -17.85 12.85
C GLY A 136 -4.64 -16.69 13.36
N VAL A 137 -5.78 -17.04 13.96
CA VAL A 137 -6.65 -16.09 14.67
C VAL A 137 -6.60 -16.42 16.15
N ASP A 138 -6.44 -15.38 16.98
CA ASP A 138 -6.43 -15.49 18.45
C ASP A 138 -5.26 -16.33 19.02
N THR A 139 -4.20 -16.53 18.22
CA THR A 139 -2.96 -17.19 18.67
C THR A 139 -2.01 -16.16 19.31
N PRO A 140 -1.07 -16.60 20.18
CA PRO A 140 -0.03 -15.70 20.71
C PRO A 140 0.80 -15.02 19.61
N MET A 141 1.10 -15.74 18.52
CA MET A 141 1.81 -15.18 17.37
C MET A 141 0.99 -14.10 16.64
N ALA A 142 -0.31 -14.34 16.42
CA ALA A 142 -1.20 -13.36 15.80
C ALA A 142 -1.34 -12.09 16.67
N LYS A 143 -1.47 -12.25 17.99
CA LYS A 143 -1.51 -11.14 18.94
C LYS A 143 -0.18 -10.38 19.01
N GLY A 144 0.95 -11.09 19.01
CA GLY A 144 2.27 -10.47 18.93
C GLY A 144 2.46 -9.66 17.64
N MET A 145 1.96 -10.15 16.51
CA MET A 145 1.96 -9.43 15.23
C MET A 145 1.08 -8.16 15.31
N MET A 146 -0.11 -8.27 15.91
CA MET A 146 -0.98 -7.09 16.12
C MET A 146 -0.27 -6.03 16.95
N ILE A 147 0.36 -6.41 18.07
CA ILE A 147 1.09 -5.47 18.92
C ILE A 147 2.26 -4.85 18.17
N SER A 148 3.01 -5.64 17.39
CA SER A 148 4.16 -5.14 16.63
C SER A 148 3.80 -4.10 15.57
N ILE A 149 2.57 -4.10 15.06
CA ILE A 149 2.16 -3.19 13.97
C ILE A 149 1.22 -2.09 14.47
N PHE A 150 0.28 -2.42 15.34
CA PHE A 150 -0.76 -1.51 15.82
C PHE A 150 -0.48 -0.98 17.23
N GLY A 151 0.57 -1.47 17.89
CA GLY A 151 0.87 -1.17 19.30
C GLY A 151 -0.12 -1.78 20.29
N ARG A 152 -1.12 -2.54 19.82
CA ARG A 152 -2.20 -3.12 20.63
C ARG A 152 -2.80 -4.36 19.97
N ILE A 153 -3.54 -5.13 20.75
CA ILE A 153 -4.37 -6.22 20.25
C ILE A 153 -5.66 -5.63 19.67
N LEU A 154 -6.11 -6.20 18.54
CA LEU A 154 -7.41 -5.91 17.95
C LEU A 154 -8.39 -6.99 18.39
N ASP A 155 -9.29 -6.64 19.31
CA ASP A 155 -10.22 -7.54 20.00
C ASP A 155 -11.69 -7.34 19.58
N ASP A 156 -11.93 -6.55 18.53
CA ASP A 156 -13.26 -6.34 17.97
C ASP A 156 -13.88 -7.68 17.51
N PRO A 157 -15.08 -8.04 18.00
CA PRO A 157 -15.70 -9.33 17.68
C PRO A 157 -16.02 -9.53 16.20
N GLU A 158 -16.39 -8.46 15.50
CA GLU A 158 -16.73 -8.52 14.08
C GLU A 158 -15.48 -8.77 13.23
N PHE A 159 -14.41 -8.03 13.53
CA PHE A 159 -13.08 -8.24 12.95
C PHE A 159 -12.60 -9.69 13.14
N LEU A 160 -12.69 -10.22 14.36
CA LEU A 160 -12.27 -11.59 14.67
C LEU A 160 -13.13 -12.63 13.93
N ARG A 161 -14.44 -12.39 13.79
CA ARG A 161 -15.34 -13.25 12.99
C ARG A 161 -14.89 -13.30 11.53
N ILE A 162 -14.66 -12.14 10.92
CA ILE A 162 -14.22 -12.03 9.51
C ILE A 162 -12.84 -12.68 9.31
N ALA A 163 -11.92 -12.51 10.26
CA ALA A 163 -10.63 -13.16 10.22
C ALA A 163 -10.74 -14.69 10.24
N ARG A 164 -11.63 -15.25 11.08
CA ARG A 164 -11.90 -16.70 11.11
C ARG A 164 -12.50 -17.19 9.80
N GLU A 165 -13.49 -16.46 9.26
CA GLU A 165 -14.12 -16.79 7.97
C GLU A 165 -13.09 -16.87 6.84
N LYS A 166 -12.14 -15.92 6.78
CA LYS A 166 -11.08 -15.93 5.77
C LYS A 166 -10.04 -17.04 5.95
N MET A 167 -9.91 -17.62 7.15
CA MET A 167 -9.05 -18.78 7.39
C MET A 167 -9.67 -20.12 6.99
N THR A 168 -11.00 -20.21 6.80
CA THR A 168 -11.73 -21.48 6.55
C THR A 168 -11.29 -22.28 5.30
N GLY A 169 -10.38 -21.75 4.48
CA GLY A 169 -9.73 -22.47 3.37
C GLY A 169 -8.63 -23.46 3.77
N GLY A 170 -8.43 -23.71 5.06
CA GLY A 170 -7.49 -24.67 5.64
C GLY A 170 -6.28 -24.01 6.32
N ASP A 171 -5.82 -24.60 7.42
CA ASP A 171 -4.62 -24.13 8.14
C ASP A 171 -3.41 -24.17 7.19
N PHE A 172 -2.82 -23.01 6.94
CA PHE A 172 -1.54 -22.95 6.25
C PHE A 172 -0.48 -23.60 7.15
N LYS A 173 -0.18 -24.88 6.91
CA LYS A 173 0.91 -25.59 7.57
C LYS A 173 2.19 -25.41 6.78
N MET A 174 3.13 -24.67 7.35
CA MET A 174 4.48 -24.58 6.79
C MET A 174 5.14 -25.96 6.79
N SER A 175 5.76 -26.32 5.67
CA SER A 175 6.64 -27.48 5.59
C SER A 175 7.88 -27.29 6.46
N PHE A 176 8.50 -28.40 6.87
CA PHE A 176 9.75 -28.36 7.64
C PHE A 176 10.86 -27.56 6.95
N LYS A 177 10.96 -27.66 5.62
CA LYS A 177 11.91 -26.86 4.82
C LYS A 177 11.64 -25.36 4.95
N GLN A 178 10.38 -24.94 4.97
CA GLN A 178 9.99 -23.54 5.14
C GLN A 178 10.30 -23.03 6.55
N ILE A 179 10.07 -23.85 7.57
CA ILE A 179 10.42 -23.53 8.96
C ILE A 179 11.94 -23.33 9.08
N LEU A 180 12.74 -24.25 8.55
CA LEU A 180 14.21 -24.11 8.54
C LEU A 180 14.65 -22.86 7.78
N ARG A 181 14.01 -22.56 6.65
CA ARG A 181 14.31 -21.36 5.88
C ARG A 181 13.96 -20.09 6.65
N GLN A 182 12.80 -20.02 7.28
CA GLN A 182 12.39 -18.90 8.11
C GLN A 182 13.39 -18.68 9.26
N LYS A 183 13.83 -19.74 9.93
CA LYS A 183 14.85 -19.65 10.98
C LYS A 183 16.19 -19.18 10.41
N TRP A 184 16.63 -19.71 9.28
CA TRP A 184 17.84 -19.25 8.61
C TRP A 184 17.76 -17.75 8.30
N ASP A 185 16.67 -17.31 7.67
CA ASP A 185 16.45 -15.91 7.31
C ASP A 185 16.40 -15.01 8.56
N LEU A 186 15.88 -15.49 9.70
CA LEU A 186 15.83 -14.75 10.96
C LEU A 186 17.22 -14.46 11.55
N TYR A 187 18.16 -15.41 11.43
CA TYR A 187 19.52 -15.29 11.97
C TYR A 187 20.53 -14.73 10.97
N MET A 188 20.27 -14.85 9.67
CA MET A 188 21.21 -14.52 8.60
C MET A 188 20.73 -13.36 7.72
N TYR A 189 19.81 -12.53 8.23
CA TYR A 189 19.18 -11.44 7.47
C TYR A 189 20.17 -10.35 7.05
N ASP A 190 21.19 -10.12 7.87
CA ASP A 190 22.20 -9.08 7.72
C ASP A 190 23.31 -9.46 6.73
N ILE A 191 23.36 -10.73 6.30
CA ILE A 191 24.30 -11.19 5.27
C ILE A 191 24.12 -10.37 3.99
N GLY A 192 25.18 -9.65 3.63
CA GLY A 192 25.23 -8.82 2.43
C GLY A 192 24.55 -7.46 2.57
N LEU A 193 23.97 -7.12 3.73
CA LEU A 193 23.30 -5.84 3.95
C LEU A 193 24.24 -4.66 3.71
N GLN A 194 25.49 -4.74 4.18
CA GLN A 194 26.51 -3.69 3.96
C GLN A 194 26.85 -3.49 2.48
N ASN A 195 26.89 -4.58 1.70
CA ASN A 195 27.14 -4.48 0.26
C ASN A 195 25.97 -3.83 -0.47
N ILE A 196 24.74 -4.09 -0.02
CA ILE A 196 23.53 -3.47 -0.57
C ILE A 196 23.49 -1.98 -0.21
N LYS A 197 23.71 -1.64 1.07
CA LYS A 197 23.80 -0.24 1.52
C LYS A 197 24.79 0.54 0.66
N ARG A 198 26.00 0.01 0.47
CA ARG A 198 27.01 0.62 -0.42
C ARG A 198 26.54 0.76 -1.87
N LYS A 199 25.82 -0.23 -2.42
CA LYS A 199 25.29 -0.14 -3.80
C LYS A 199 24.24 0.96 -3.94
N VAL A 200 23.35 1.08 -2.96
CA VAL A 200 22.30 2.12 -2.94
C VAL A 200 22.91 3.51 -2.75
N GLU A 201 23.84 3.67 -1.82
CA GLU A 201 24.55 4.94 -1.56
C GLU A 201 25.34 5.44 -2.78
N ASN A 202 25.90 4.52 -3.57
CA ASN A 202 26.66 4.86 -4.77
C ASN A 202 25.81 4.84 -6.05
N TYR A 203 24.49 4.69 -5.93
CA TYR A 203 23.60 4.66 -7.09
C TYR A 203 23.55 6.02 -7.77
N LYS A 204 23.75 6.03 -9.09
CA LYS A 204 23.76 7.27 -9.88
C LYS A 204 22.39 7.48 -10.51
N LEU A 205 21.72 8.57 -10.13
CA LEU A 205 20.45 9.02 -10.69
C LEU A 205 20.64 9.57 -12.12
N ASN A 206 21.03 8.70 -13.06
CA ASN A 206 21.35 9.10 -14.43
C ASN A 206 20.15 9.69 -15.18
N PHE A 207 18.92 9.43 -14.72
CA PHE A 207 17.70 10.03 -15.25
C PHE A 207 17.63 11.56 -15.09
N LEU A 208 18.41 12.16 -14.18
CA LEU A 208 18.53 13.61 -14.02
C LEU A 208 19.36 14.30 -15.11
N LYS A 209 20.07 13.54 -15.96
CA LYS A 209 20.99 14.08 -16.97
C LYS A 209 20.34 14.30 -18.34
N PHE A 210 19.12 13.80 -18.54
CA PHE A 210 18.44 13.90 -19.82
C PHE A 210 17.88 15.30 -20.06
N LYS A 211 17.82 15.71 -21.33
CA LYS A 211 17.42 17.08 -21.71
C LYS A 211 15.93 17.19 -22.01
N THR A 212 15.26 16.08 -22.25
CA THR A 212 13.84 16.06 -22.60
C THR A 212 13.04 15.26 -21.58
N ALA A 213 11.80 15.70 -21.31
CA ALA A 213 10.89 15.00 -20.42
C ALA A 213 10.66 13.53 -20.85
N LYS A 214 10.62 13.25 -22.15
CA LYS A 214 10.44 11.90 -22.70
C LYS A 214 11.61 10.97 -22.38
N GLU A 215 12.84 11.46 -22.50
CA GLU A 215 14.05 10.70 -22.15
C GLU A 215 14.13 10.47 -20.65
N THR A 216 13.88 11.50 -19.84
CA THR A 216 13.80 11.39 -18.37
C THR A 216 12.76 10.36 -17.95
N TYR A 217 11.55 10.43 -18.51
CA TYR A 217 10.47 9.48 -18.21
C TYR A 217 10.85 8.04 -18.57
N SER A 218 11.38 7.81 -19.78
CA SER A 218 11.85 6.49 -20.20
C SER A 218 12.96 5.95 -19.28
N ALA A 219 13.88 6.82 -18.85
CA ALA A 219 14.96 6.44 -17.95
C ALA A 219 14.45 6.06 -16.55
N ILE A 220 13.51 6.84 -15.98
CA ILE A 220 12.87 6.50 -14.70
C ILE A 220 12.21 5.13 -14.79
N LEU A 221 11.41 4.87 -15.83
CA LEU A 221 10.74 3.58 -16.02
C LEU A 221 11.72 2.40 -16.13
N ASN A 222 12.85 2.60 -16.80
CA ASN A 222 13.88 1.57 -16.94
C ASN A 222 14.68 1.33 -15.65
N SER A 223 14.64 2.27 -14.70
CA SER A 223 15.33 2.17 -13.41
C SER A 223 14.45 1.67 -12.26
N CYS A 224 13.14 1.49 -12.47
CA CYS A 224 12.22 1.06 -11.40
C CYS A 224 12.61 -0.27 -10.74
N SER A 225 13.29 -1.17 -11.46
CA SER A 225 13.76 -2.46 -10.92
C SER A 225 15.17 -2.43 -10.33
N ASP A 226 15.90 -1.32 -10.44
CA ASP A 226 17.29 -1.24 -9.97
C ASP A 226 17.40 -1.44 -8.44
N PHE A 227 16.31 -1.14 -7.73
CA PHE A 227 16.19 -1.29 -6.28
C PHE A 227 15.43 -2.55 -5.85
N ASP A 228 15.06 -3.46 -6.76
CA ASP A 228 14.29 -4.66 -6.42
C ASP A 228 14.98 -5.49 -5.33
N TYR A 229 16.27 -5.76 -5.50
CA TYR A 229 17.04 -6.54 -4.53
C TYR A 229 17.20 -5.81 -3.18
N ALA A 230 17.39 -4.49 -3.23
CA ALA A 230 17.51 -3.67 -2.03
C ALA A 230 16.20 -3.63 -1.24
N GLY A 231 15.07 -3.45 -1.92
CA GLY A 231 13.75 -3.46 -1.29
C GLY A 231 13.36 -4.84 -0.78
N MET A 232 13.71 -5.92 -1.48
CA MET A 232 13.51 -7.29 -0.96
C MET A 232 14.24 -7.49 0.36
N LYS A 233 15.51 -7.06 0.43
CA LYS A 233 16.32 -7.15 1.64
C LYS A 233 15.82 -6.23 2.76
N HIS A 234 15.35 -5.03 2.44
CA HIS A 234 14.69 -4.15 3.40
C HIS A 234 13.41 -4.78 3.97
N SER A 235 12.61 -5.42 3.11
CA SER A 235 11.39 -6.12 3.52
C SER A 235 11.72 -7.34 4.41
N GLU A 236 12.77 -8.09 4.11
CA GLU A 236 13.26 -9.18 4.99
C GLU A 236 13.69 -8.65 6.36
N CYS A 237 14.43 -7.54 6.42
CA CYS A 237 14.83 -6.91 7.69
C CYS A 237 13.60 -6.50 8.52
N SER A 238 12.62 -5.87 7.88
CA SER A 238 11.37 -5.41 8.52
C SER A 238 10.50 -6.57 9.00
N GLU A 239 10.35 -7.62 8.19
CA GLU A 239 9.65 -8.85 8.55
C GLU A 239 10.33 -9.54 9.73
N ASN A 240 11.66 -9.61 9.74
CA ASN A 240 12.43 -10.24 10.82
C ASN A 240 12.36 -9.49 12.15
N SER A 241 12.32 -8.15 12.12
CA SER A 241 12.06 -7.36 13.32
C SER A 241 10.69 -7.72 13.93
N SER A 242 9.66 -7.83 13.08
CA SER A 242 8.32 -8.25 13.53
C SER A 242 8.32 -9.70 14.06
N ASN A 243 9.02 -10.63 13.39
CA ASN A 243 9.14 -12.01 13.84
C ASN A 243 9.86 -12.15 15.19
N TRP A 244 10.88 -11.32 15.45
CA TRP A 244 11.54 -11.26 16.75
C TRP A 244 10.60 -10.73 17.84
N ASN A 245 9.85 -9.66 17.56
CA ASN A 245 8.83 -9.14 18.47
C ASN A 245 7.78 -10.22 18.80
N MET A 246 7.26 -10.91 17.78
CA MET A 246 6.31 -12.01 17.96
C MET A 246 6.87 -13.15 18.81
N THR A 247 8.13 -13.53 18.57
CA THR A 247 8.80 -14.58 19.35
C THR A 247 8.92 -14.16 20.81
N LEU A 248 9.31 -12.90 21.05
CA LEU A 248 9.45 -12.37 22.40
C LEU A 248 8.11 -12.31 23.14
N PHE A 249 7.06 -11.81 22.49
CA PHE A 249 5.71 -11.81 23.03
C PHE A 249 5.18 -13.21 23.31
N SER A 250 5.51 -14.19 22.47
CA SER A 250 5.11 -15.58 22.70
C SER A 250 5.78 -16.18 23.94
N ILE A 251 7.07 -15.89 24.17
CA ILE A 251 7.80 -16.31 25.37
C ILE A 251 7.24 -15.64 26.63
N LEU A 252 6.98 -14.33 26.58
CA LEU A 252 6.41 -13.59 27.70
C LEU A 252 4.98 -14.07 28.01
N TRP A 253 4.18 -14.35 26.98
CA TRP A 253 2.86 -14.96 27.13
C TRP A 253 2.95 -16.34 27.78
N GLU A 254 3.86 -17.21 27.37
CA GLU A 254 4.02 -18.55 27.97
C GLU A 254 4.41 -18.46 29.45
N ALA A 255 5.20 -17.46 29.84
CA ALA A 255 5.60 -17.23 31.22
C ALA A 255 4.48 -16.66 32.11
N LYS A 256 3.59 -15.81 31.56
CA LYS A 256 2.58 -15.05 32.32
C LYS A 256 1.15 -15.56 32.18
N GLY A 257 0.82 -16.15 31.03
CA GLY A 257 -0.52 -16.64 30.66
C GLY A 257 -1.48 -15.61 30.09
N SER A 258 -1.08 -14.33 30.01
CA SER A 258 -1.91 -13.21 29.53
C SER A 258 -1.08 -12.12 28.82
N PHE A 259 -1.74 -11.32 27.98
CA PHE A 259 -1.19 -10.08 27.39
C PHE A 259 -1.77 -8.92 28.20
N ASP A 260 -1.08 -8.54 29.25
CA ASP A 260 -1.46 -7.45 30.16
C ASP A 260 -0.34 -6.41 30.25
N ASN A 261 -0.59 -5.36 31.03
CA ASN A 261 0.36 -4.26 31.21
C ASN A 261 1.73 -4.72 31.74
N GLU A 262 1.82 -5.85 32.45
CA GLU A 262 3.11 -6.39 32.88
C GLU A 262 3.90 -6.92 31.68
N VAL A 263 3.26 -7.70 30.80
CA VAL A 263 3.89 -8.18 29.57
C VAL A 263 4.33 -7.03 28.65
N TYR A 264 3.52 -5.98 28.51
CA TYR A 264 3.92 -4.78 27.78
C TYR A 264 5.10 -4.06 28.45
N SER A 265 5.12 -3.98 29.79
CA SER A 265 6.22 -3.37 30.55
C SER A 265 7.53 -4.15 30.40
N ASP A 266 7.48 -5.48 30.51
CA ASP A 266 8.64 -6.34 30.35
C ASP A 266 9.17 -6.30 28.91
N PHE A 267 8.29 -6.31 27.91
CA PHE A 267 8.67 -6.11 26.52
C PHE A 267 9.34 -4.75 26.29
N ALA A 268 8.76 -3.66 26.81
CA ALA A 268 9.33 -2.32 26.69
C ALA A 268 10.70 -2.20 27.37
N ARG A 269 10.89 -2.84 28.53
CA ARG A 269 12.21 -2.92 29.19
C ARG A 269 13.23 -3.64 28.31
N LEU A 270 12.85 -4.75 27.67
CA LEU A 270 13.75 -5.47 26.77
C LEU A 270 14.12 -4.63 25.53
N LEU A 271 13.16 -3.92 24.95
CA LEU A 271 13.43 -2.99 23.85
C LEU A 271 14.30 -1.79 24.27
N SER A 272 14.22 -1.33 25.53
CA SER A 272 15.00 -0.19 26.02
C SER A 272 16.52 -0.42 26.01
N PHE A 273 16.96 -1.68 25.94
CA PHE A 273 18.37 -2.04 25.79
C PHE A 273 18.86 -1.97 24.34
N MET A 274 17.96 -1.82 23.37
CA MET A 274 18.32 -1.68 21.95
C MET A 274 18.69 -0.22 21.65
N SER A 275 19.91 -0.01 21.15
CA SER A 275 20.33 1.25 20.57
C SER A 275 20.12 1.25 19.05
N ASN A 276 19.78 2.40 18.47
CA ASN A 276 19.67 2.61 17.01
C ASN A 276 18.58 1.78 16.30
N VAL A 277 17.32 2.11 16.57
CA VAL A 277 16.18 1.55 15.83
C VAL A 277 16.10 2.18 14.45
N GLU A 278 16.54 1.47 13.40
CA GLU A 278 16.60 2.00 12.03
C GLU A 278 15.23 2.47 11.50
N SER A 279 14.13 1.77 11.81
CA SER A 279 12.78 2.12 11.35
C SER A 279 12.30 3.47 11.85
N ALA A 280 12.68 3.86 13.07
CA ALA A 280 12.32 5.15 13.66
C ALA A 280 12.91 6.35 12.89
N ASN A 281 13.99 6.12 12.11
CA ASN A 281 14.66 7.16 11.34
C ASN A 281 14.13 7.28 9.91
N VAL A 282 13.22 6.41 9.47
CA VAL A 282 12.70 6.41 8.09
C VAL A 282 11.98 7.72 7.73
N PRO A 283 11.09 8.27 8.57
CA PRO A 283 10.43 9.54 8.25
C PRO A 283 11.44 10.68 8.05
N GLN A 284 12.43 10.78 8.94
CA GLN A 284 13.51 11.78 8.84
C GLN A 284 14.36 11.58 7.58
N ALA A 285 14.66 10.33 7.20
CA ALA A 285 15.39 10.03 5.98
C ALA A 285 14.61 10.44 4.72
N LEU A 286 13.28 10.26 4.71
CA LEU A 286 12.43 10.67 3.60
C LEU A 286 12.37 12.19 3.42
N GLU A 287 12.34 12.95 4.52
CA GLU A 287 12.40 14.42 4.46
C GLU A 287 13.66 14.90 3.73
N VAL A 288 14.81 14.27 3.99
CA VAL A 288 16.07 14.60 3.30
C VAL A 288 15.96 14.36 1.80
N THR A 289 15.25 13.32 1.37
CA THR A 289 15.06 13.01 -0.06
C THR A 289 14.08 13.93 -0.77
N ALA A 290 13.16 14.58 -0.06
CA ALA A 290 12.16 15.46 -0.64
C ALA A 290 12.73 16.78 -1.20
N PHE A 291 13.99 17.10 -0.86
CA PHE A 291 14.67 18.34 -1.28
C PHE A 291 15.70 18.14 -2.41
N PHE A 292 15.79 16.94 -3.00
CA PHE A 292 16.56 16.66 -4.22
C PHE A 292 15.68 16.68 -5.46
#